data_AF-A0A8J5CF72-F1
#
_entry.id   AF-A0A8J5CF72-F1
#
_cell.length_a   1.000
_cell.length_b   1.000
_cell.length_c   1.000
_cell.angle_alpha   90.00
_cell.angle_beta   90.00
_cell.angle_gamma   90.00
#
_symmetry.space_group_name_H-M   'P 1'
#
loop_
_entity.id
_entity.type
_entity.pdbx_description
1 polymer ?
#
loop_
_entity_poly.entity_id
_entity_poly.type
_entity_poly.pdbx_seq_one_letter_code
_entity_poly.pdbx_strand_id
1 'polypeptide(L)'
;MVELESSSSESSSPANAANTSTSSSDAGVASPPKRLRTRGTKSVLSPDLVGALDRTGVSSRQALRIVAATASSLGHDPQELVLNPESFRQARAKYRSTLAKDIKETFSPLTPLTVHWDGKILPQDDGTHAKRLAILVTGEGVEKLLGVPELHSGTGDVAATAVFEALEDWGVQERFATEIYVLRWFKSTVPSYAPANDLGFAKDIVQYHDESIRKACFTTLSRHFWYLSEDLIGLSLFDSRLPVSDKQAIVQAILYDEGAEEPAKRINLPSSQVPAATLPSFATKNSLRLFEALDIKTDFLSTNPRKWQEEESYVEACRRIEGLRVVNDTAKRGVALIQSFNLRLTKDEEQRQFLLQVVEAHRHQQPGTSKASLPRPSRPQ
;
A
#
# COMPACT_ATOMS: atom_id res chain seq x y z
N MET A 1 14.30 -31.30 -19.65
CA MET A 1 14.01 -32.47 -20.50
C MET A 1 14.04 -33.67 -19.58
N VAL A 2 13.13 -34.63 -19.77
CA VAL A 2 12.80 -35.72 -18.81
C VAL A 2 12.19 -35.18 -17.50
N GLU A 3 11.04 -35.64 -17.02
CA GLU A 3 9.81 -36.02 -17.74
C GLU A 3 8.61 -35.87 -16.78
N LEU A 4 7.40 -35.78 -17.32
CA LEU A 4 6.16 -35.72 -16.54
C LEU A 4 5.30 -36.92 -16.92
N GLU A 5 5.19 -37.90 -16.02
CA GLU A 5 4.14 -38.92 -16.11
C GLU A 5 2.88 -38.48 -15.33
N SER A 6 1.73 -38.91 -15.84
CA SER A 6 0.41 -38.40 -15.47
C SER A 6 -0.54 -39.51 -15.03
N SER A 7 -1.85 -39.23 -15.02
CA SER A 7 -2.97 -40.07 -14.54
C SER A 7 -3.26 -39.88 -13.04
N SER A 8 -4.45 -39.48 -12.58
CA SER A 8 -5.83 -39.81 -13.00
C SER A 8 -6.19 -41.28 -12.69
N SER A 9 -7.35 -41.61 -12.14
CA SER A 9 -8.43 -40.79 -11.58
C SER A 9 -9.38 -41.68 -10.75
N GLU A 10 -10.22 -41.04 -9.93
CA GLU A 10 -11.47 -41.57 -9.34
C GLU A 10 -11.44 -42.88 -8.52
N SER A 11 -11.90 -42.79 -7.27
CA SER A 11 -12.11 -43.93 -6.38
C SER A 11 -13.60 -44.26 -6.24
N SER A 12 -14.03 -45.44 -6.68
CA SER A 12 -15.31 -46.04 -6.33
C SER A 12 -15.13 -47.39 -5.62
N SER A 13 -15.94 -47.61 -4.59
CA SER A 13 -16.04 -48.84 -3.79
C SER A 13 -17.26 -49.68 -4.29
N PRO A 14 -17.53 -50.93 -3.85
CA PRO A 14 -17.09 -51.54 -2.57
C PRO A 14 -16.85 -53.07 -2.51
N ALA A 15 -16.57 -53.52 -1.27
CA ALA A 15 -16.99 -54.78 -0.63
C ALA A 15 -16.19 -56.09 -0.83
N ASN A 16 -16.04 -56.80 0.30
CA ASN A 16 -15.93 -58.26 0.57
C ASN A 16 -15.14 -59.18 -0.41
N ALA A 17 -14.35 -60.16 0.06
CA ALA A 17 -14.51 -60.93 1.30
C ALA A 17 -13.18 -61.43 1.90
N ALA A 18 -13.23 -61.95 3.12
CA ALA A 18 -12.11 -62.68 3.74
C ALA A 18 -12.00 -64.11 3.20
N ASN A 19 -10.79 -64.68 3.27
CA ASN A 19 -10.55 -66.09 2.97
C ASN A 19 -9.72 -66.72 4.13
N THR A 20 -10.03 -67.95 4.52
CA THR A 20 -9.67 -68.50 5.85
C THR A 20 -8.81 -69.76 5.74
N SER A 21 -7.68 -69.81 6.44
CA SER A 21 -7.01 -71.07 6.83
C SER A 21 -6.15 -70.91 8.09
N THR A 22 -6.51 -71.67 9.13
CA THR A 22 -5.68 -72.11 10.27
C THR A 22 -4.41 -72.86 9.80
N SER A 23 -3.34 -73.08 10.59
CA SER A 23 -2.80 -72.57 11.87
C SER A 23 -1.35 -73.13 12.00
N SER A 24 -0.51 -72.98 13.04
CA SER A 24 -0.56 -72.50 14.44
C SER A 24 0.86 -71.95 14.80
N SER A 25 1.35 -71.70 16.03
CA SER A 25 0.89 -71.95 17.42
C SER A 25 1.41 -70.88 18.42
N ASP A 26 1.82 -71.29 19.63
CA ASP A 26 2.24 -70.53 20.82
C ASP A 26 3.73 -70.11 20.83
N ALA A 27 4.00 -68.86 21.21
CA ALA A 27 5.11 -68.46 22.10
C ALA A 27 4.99 -66.95 22.45
N GLY A 28 4.93 -66.60 23.73
CA GLY A 28 4.68 -65.22 24.17
C GLY A 28 5.91 -64.29 24.17
N VAL A 29 5.82 -63.16 23.47
CA VAL A 29 6.63 -61.95 23.76
C VAL A 29 5.68 -60.77 23.96
N ALA A 30 5.54 -60.31 25.20
CA ALA A 30 4.72 -59.15 25.53
C ALA A 30 5.35 -57.88 24.94
N SER A 31 4.75 -57.34 23.87
CA SER A 31 5.13 -56.03 23.35
C SER A 31 4.91 -54.96 24.44
N PRO A 32 5.87 -54.05 24.69
CA PRO A 32 5.69 -53.01 25.70
C PRO A 32 4.48 -52.13 25.32
N PRO A 33 3.66 -51.70 26.31
CA PRO A 33 2.45 -50.96 26.04
C PRO A 33 2.76 -49.67 25.28
N LYS A 34 2.12 -49.49 24.12
CA LYS A 34 2.21 -48.25 23.33
C LYS A 34 1.83 -47.08 24.24
N ARG A 35 2.82 -46.26 24.65
CA ARG A 35 2.57 -45.06 25.46
C ARG A 35 1.48 -44.23 24.79
N LEU A 36 0.32 -44.12 25.43
CA LEU A 36 -0.71 -43.16 25.07
C LEU A 36 -0.05 -41.78 25.04
N ARG A 37 -0.07 -41.12 23.88
CA ARG A 37 0.57 -39.81 23.70
C ARG A 37 -0.31 -38.74 24.35
N THR A 38 -0.16 -38.59 25.67
CA THR A 38 -0.80 -37.53 26.44
C THR A 38 -0.50 -36.18 25.78
N ARG A 39 -1.53 -35.42 25.42
CA ARG A 39 -1.36 -34.08 24.87
C ARG A 39 -0.87 -33.16 25.99
N GLY A 40 0.28 -32.52 25.79
CA GLY A 40 0.81 -31.54 26.73
C GLY A 40 -0.20 -30.43 27.06
N THR A 41 -0.25 -30.05 28.33
CA THR A 41 -1.25 -29.15 28.92
C THR A 41 -0.68 -27.79 29.33
N LYS A 42 0.64 -27.69 29.52
CA LYS A 42 1.31 -26.45 29.93
C LYS A 42 1.38 -25.48 28.75
N SER A 43 0.68 -24.35 28.84
CA SER A 43 0.75 -23.30 27.84
C SER A 43 2.05 -22.52 27.96
N VAL A 44 2.76 -22.36 26.83
CA VAL A 44 4.01 -21.59 26.70
C VAL A 44 3.84 -20.42 25.74
N LEU A 45 2.69 -20.30 25.08
CA LEU A 45 2.41 -19.34 24.01
C LEU A 45 2.03 -17.97 24.57
N SER A 46 2.97 -17.33 25.27
CA SER A 46 2.81 -15.96 25.80
C SER A 46 2.81 -14.91 24.68
N PRO A 47 2.20 -13.73 24.91
CA PRO A 47 2.28 -12.58 24.00
C PRO A 47 3.71 -12.26 23.53
N ASP A 48 4.68 -12.26 24.45
CA ASP A 48 6.09 -11.96 24.16
C ASP A 48 6.72 -12.99 23.21
N LEU A 49 6.51 -14.29 23.48
CA LEU A 49 7.03 -15.36 22.63
C LEU A 49 6.39 -15.30 21.23
N VAL A 50 5.08 -15.09 21.18
CA VAL A 50 4.31 -15.03 19.93
C VAL A 50 4.73 -13.81 19.10
N GLY A 51 4.88 -12.64 19.72
CA GLY A 51 5.37 -11.42 19.07
C GLY A 51 6.84 -11.54 18.60
N ALA A 52 7.72 -12.12 19.41
CA ALA A 52 9.11 -12.36 19.00
C ALA A 52 9.21 -13.30 17.79
N LEU A 53 8.38 -14.34 17.72
CA LEU A 53 8.31 -15.27 16.58
C LEU A 53 7.76 -14.60 15.30
N ASP A 54 6.81 -13.67 15.43
CA ASP A 54 6.33 -12.86 14.31
C ASP A 54 7.39 -11.86 13.84
N ARG A 55 7.98 -11.07 14.76
CA ARG A 55 9.05 -10.10 14.46
C ARG A 55 10.26 -10.73 13.77
N THR A 56 10.59 -12.00 14.08
CA THR A 56 11.72 -12.73 13.48
C THR A 56 11.37 -13.53 12.23
N GLY A 57 10.11 -13.53 11.77
CA GLY A 57 9.70 -14.24 10.54
C GLY A 57 9.67 -15.76 10.67
N VAL A 58 9.69 -16.30 11.89
CA VAL A 58 9.78 -17.75 12.16
C VAL A 58 8.43 -18.42 11.92
N SER A 59 8.33 -19.36 10.97
CA SER A 59 7.08 -20.09 10.71
C SER A 59 6.61 -20.95 11.89
N SER A 60 5.32 -21.25 12.01
CA SER A 60 4.79 -22.05 13.13
C SER A 60 5.38 -23.48 13.22
N ARG A 61 5.93 -24.03 12.12
CA ARG A 61 6.67 -25.29 12.12
C ARG A 61 8.10 -25.14 12.68
N GLN A 62 8.77 -24.03 12.40
CA GLN A 62 10.07 -23.70 12.99
C GLN A 62 9.93 -23.29 14.47
N ALA A 63 8.89 -22.54 14.81
CA ALA A 63 8.57 -22.14 16.19
C ALA A 63 8.44 -23.36 17.12
N LEU A 64 7.69 -24.39 16.68
CA LEU A 64 7.60 -25.66 17.40
C LEU A 64 8.98 -26.29 17.64
N ARG A 65 9.85 -26.36 16.62
CA ARG A 65 11.19 -26.94 16.74
C ARG A 65 12.07 -26.15 17.72
N ILE A 66 12.05 -24.83 17.63
CA ILE A 66 12.83 -23.92 18.48
C ILE A 66 12.37 -24.02 19.94
N VAL A 67 11.07 -23.94 20.20
CA VAL A 67 10.54 -24.01 21.58
C VAL A 67 10.74 -25.41 22.16
N ALA A 68 10.58 -26.48 21.37
CA ALA A 68 10.88 -27.85 21.83
C ALA A 68 12.35 -28.02 22.21
N ALA A 69 13.29 -27.58 21.35
CA ALA A 69 14.72 -27.67 21.63
C ALA A 69 15.12 -26.81 22.85
N THR A 70 14.51 -25.63 22.99
CA THR A 70 14.74 -24.72 24.14
C THR A 70 14.23 -25.34 25.44
N ALA A 71 13.04 -25.95 25.42
CA ALA A 71 12.49 -26.66 26.58
C ALA A 71 13.43 -27.80 27.04
N SER A 72 13.86 -28.68 26.12
CA SER A 72 14.83 -29.74 26.44
C SER A 72 16.15 -29.18 26.99
N SER A 73 16.66 -28.08 26.43
CA SER A 73 17.91 -27.45 26.88
C SER A 73 17.80 -26.79 28.26
N LEU A 74 16.58 -26.46 28.71
CA LEU A 74 16.27 -25.94 30.05
C LEU A 74 15.82 -27.04 31.03
N GLY A 75 15.85 -28.32 30.63
CA GLY A 75 15.47 -29.45 31.48
C GLY A 75 13.96 -29.71 31.59
N HIS A 76 13.14 -29.14 30.69
CA HIS A 76 11.70 -29.40 30.61
C HIS A 76 11.39 -30.42 29.51
N ASP A 77 10.48 -31.37 29.77
CA ASP A 77 10.01 -32.31 28.73
C ASP A 77 9.07 -31.59 27.73
N PRO A 78 9.41 -31.53 26.43
CA PRO A 78 8.54 -30.94 25.42
C PRO A 78 7.17 -31.62 25.29
N GLN A 79 6.98 -32.88 25.73
CA GLN A 79 5.67 -33.54 25.70
C GLN A 79 4.67 -32.95 26.70
N GLU A 80 5.12 -32.31 27.79
CA GLU A 80 4.22 -31.64 28.74
C GLU A 80 3.62 -30.34 28.21
N LEU A 81 4.21 -29.78 27.15
CA LEU A 81 3.95 -28.44 26.63
C LEU A 81 2.96 -28.48 25.46
N VAL A 82 2.18 -27.40 25.27
CA VAL A 82 1.24 -27.27 24.13
C VAL A 82 2.00 -26.96 22.82
N LEU A 83 2.72 -27.95 22.30
CA LEU A 83 3.57 -27.83 21.10
C LEU A 83 2.94 -28.50 19.88
N ASN A 84 2.20 -27.70 19.12
CA ASN A 84 1.47 -28.11 17.92
C ASN A 84 1.46 -26.93 16.91
N PRO A 85 1.80 -27.10 15.61
CA PRO A 85 1.90 -25.98 14.67
C PRO A 85 0.59 -25.21 14.50
N GLU A 86 -0.55 -25.89 14.66
CA GLU A 86 -1.87 -25.27 14.64
C GLU A 86 -2.14 -24.43 15.90
N SER A 87 -1.70 -24.88 17.08
CA SER A 87 -1.78 -24.08 18.31
C SER A 87 -0.92 -22.81 18.22
N PHE A 88 0.28 -22.89 17.60
CA PHE A 88 1.06 -21.71 17.25
C PHE A 88 0.33 -20.79 16.25
N ARG A 89 -0.38 -21.35 15.24
CA ARG A 89 -1.16 -20.55 14.27
C ARG A 89 -2.31 -19.80 14.97
N GLN A 90 -3.08 -20.49 15.81
CA GLN A 90 -4.22 -19.91 16.53
C GLN A 90 -3.80 -18.86 17.56
N ALA A 91 -2.73 -19.13 18.35
CA ALA A 91 -2.20 -18.15 19.30
C ALA A 91 -1.69 -16.88 18.61
N ARG A 92 -1.01 -17.03 17.46
CA ARG A 92 -0.59 -15.89 16.60
C ARG A 92 -1.79 -15.12 16.07
N ALA A 93 -2.78 -15.81 15.49
CA ALA A 93 -3.94 -15.14 14.90
C ALA A 93 -4.73 -14.33 15.93
N LYS A 94 -4.92 -14.88 17.14
CA LYS A 94 -5.53 -14.17 18.27
C LYS A 94 -4.68 -12.97 18.70
N TYR A 95 -3.39 -13.18 18.99
CA TYR A 95 -2.49 -12.11 19.44
C TYR A 95 -2.40 -10.95 18.43
N ARG A 96 -2.31 -11.26 17.14
CA ARG A 96 -2.28 -10.26 16.07
C ARG A 96 -3.55 -9.43 16.02
N SER A 97 -4.72 -10.07 16.05
CA SER A 97 -6.01 -9.38 16.04
C SER A 97 -6.18 -8.50 17.28
N THR A 98 -5.88 -9.02 18.47
CA THR A 98 -5.94 -8.23 19.72
C THR A 98 -4.97 -7.06 19.69
N LEU A 99 -3.67 -7.28 19.44
CA LEU A 99 -2.70 -6.20 19.49
C LEU A 99 -2.88 -5.18 18.35
N ALA A 100 -3.28 -5.59 17.14
CA ALA A 100 -3.59 -4.65 16.06
C ALA A 100 -4.81 -3.78 16.41
N LYS A 101 -5.82 -4.35 17.08
CA LYS A 101 -6.94 -3.60 17.64
C LYS A 101 -6.47 -2.62 18.72
N ASP A 102 -5.71 -3.08 19.72
CA ASP A 102 -5.20 -2.25 20.82
C ASP A 102 -4.34 -1.08 20.30
N ILE A 103 -3.44 -1.34 19.34
CA ILE A 103 -2.61 -0.32 18.66
C ILE A 103 -3.50 0.76 18.04
N LYS A 104 -4.58 0.36 17.37
CA LYS A 104 -5.47 1.23 16.62
C LYS A 104 -6.37 2.06 17.54
N GLU A 105 -7.00 1.45 18.54
CA GLU A 105 -7.80 2.16 19.55
C GLU A 105 -6.94 3.12 20.41
N THR A 106 -5.63 2.87 20.55
CA THR A 106 -4.71 3.77 21.25
C THR A 106 -4.07 4.85 20.34
N PHE A 107 -4.25 4.79 19.02
CA PHE A 107 -3.59 5.70 18.08
C PHE A 107 -4.34 7.04 17.93
N SER A 108 -4.25 7.89 18.97
CA SER A 108 -4.76 9.27 18.93
C SER A 108 -3.61 10.29 19.04
N PRO A 109 -2.83 10.53 17.96
CA PRO A 109 -1.79 11.56 17.96
C PRO A 109 -2.42 12.95 18.05
N LEU A 110 -1.84 13.88 18.81
CA LEU A 110 -2.32 15.28 18.87
C LEU A 110 -1.67 16.21 17.83
N THR A 111 -0.64 15.73 17.11
CA THR A 111 0.13 16.51 16.15
C THR A 111 -0.50 16.54 14.75
N PRO A 112 -0.25 17.56 13.93
CA PRO A 112 -0.48 17.48 12.48
C PRO A 112 0.21 16.26 11.87
N LEU A 113 -0.41 15.65 10.87
CA LEU A 113 0.08 14.44 10.19
C LEU A 113 0.28 14.70 8.70
N THR A 114 1.36 14.15 8.15
CA THR A 114 1.62 14.04 6.71
C THR A 114 1.43 12.58 6.30
N VAL A 115 0.62 12.34 5.27
CA VAL A 115 0.40 11.00 4.71
C VAL A 115 1.44 10.70 3.63
N HIS A 116 1.99 9.49 3.63
CA HIS A 116 2.98 8.99 2.66
C HIS A 116 2.55 7.66 2.08
N TRP A 117 2.82 7.43 0.80
CA TRP A 117 2.50 6.17 0.15
C TRP A 117 3.45 5.81 -0.99
N ASP A 118 3.66 4.51 -1.17
CA ASP A 118 4.48 3.92 -2.25
C ASP A 118 3.87 2.57 -2.67
N GLY A 119 3.91 2.28 -3.97
CA GLY A 119 3.25 1.15 -4.58
C GLY A 119 4.24 0.09 -5.07
N LYS A 120 3.99 -1.18 -4.76
CA LYS A 120 4.81 -2.29 -5.26
C LYS A 120 3.98 -3.47 -5.76
N ILE A 121 4.40 -4.02 -6.89
CA ILE A 121 3.94 -5.31 -7.38
C ILE A 121 4.64 -6.40 -6.57
N LEU A 122 3.86 -7.30 -5.97
CA LEU A 122 4.34 -8.38 -5.11
C LEU A 122 3.70 -9.72 -5.54
N PRO A 123 4.43 -10.85 -5.46
CA PRO A 123 3.86 -12.16 -5.79
C PRO A 123 2.82 -12.59 -4.76
N GLN A 124 1.81 -13.32 -5.21
CA GLN A 124 0.77 -13.92 -4.39
C GLN A 124 1.00 -15.42 -4.12
N ASP A 125 0.16 -15.97 -3.24
CA ASP A 125 0.16 -17.36 -2.78
C ASP A 125 -0.29 -18.39 -3.85
N ASP A 126 -0.83 -17.92 -4.97
CA ASP A 126 -1.30 -18.68 -6.13
C ASP A 126 -0.36 -18.57 -7.36
N GLY A 127 0.70 -17.75 -7.28
CA GLY A 127 1.62 -17.46 -8.36
C GLY A 127 1.30 -16.21 -9.20
N THR A 128 0.16 -15.56 -8.96
CA THR A 128 -0.15 -14.25 -9.57
C THR A 128 0.68 -13.13 -8.92
N HIS A 129 0.50 -11.90 -9.38
CA HIS A 129 1.18 -10.72 -8.85
C HIS A 129 0.16 -9.61 -8.61
N ALA A 130 0.14 -9.06 -7.41
CA ALA A 130 -0.77 -8.01 -7.01
C ALA A 130 -0.03 -6.69 -6.77
N LYS A 131 -0.64 -5.57 -7.19
CA LYS A 131 -0.17 -4.22 -6.81
C LYS A 131 -0.64 -3.96 -5.39
N ARG A 132 0.29 -3.67 -4.48
CA ARG A 132 -0.01 -3.25 -3.11
C ARG A 132 0.52 -1.85 -2.85
N LEU A 133 -0.18 -1.12 -2.00
CA LEU A 133 0.12 0.28 -1.68
C LEU A 133 0.41 0.38 -0.19
N ALA A 134 1.65 0.68 0.19
CA ALA A 134 1.98 0.93 1.59
C ALA A 134 1.56 2.35 1.97
N ILE A 135 0.83 2.50 3.08
CA ILE A 135 0.19 3.76 3.50
C ILE A 135 0.64 4.09 4.92
N LEU A 136 1.34 5.20 5.10
CA LEU A 136 1.92 5.62 6.36
C LEU A 136 1.54 7.06 6.70
N VAL A 137 1.57 7.42 7.98
CA VAL A 137 1.51 8.81 8.45
C VAL A 137 2.74 9.14 9.30
N THR A 138 3.20 10.39 9.21
CA THR A 138 4.25 10.94 10.07
C THR A 138 3.84 12.29 10.65
N GLY A 139 4.22 12.54 11.90
CA GLY A 139 4.09 13.82 12.58
C GLY A 139 5.29 14.05 13.50
N GLU A 140 5.23 15.08 14.35
CA GLU A 140 6.26 15.31 15.37
C GLU A 140 6.29 14.14 16.36
N GLY A 141 7.40 13.39 16.38
CA GLY A 141 7.55 12.17 17.19
C GLY A 141 6.69 10.97 16.77
N VAL A 142 5.95 11.07 15.65
CA VAL A 142 5.01 10.04 15.17
C VAL A 142 5.47 9.49 13.81
N GLU A 143 5.59 8.18 13.70
CA GLU A 143 5.64 7.43 12.44
C GLU A 143 4.76 6.20 12.59
N LYS A 144 3.86 5.95 11.63
CA LYS A 144 2.87 4.87 11.72
C LYS A 144 2.43 4.35 10.36
N LEU A 145 2.58 3.06 10.10
CA LEU A 145 1.88 2.34 9.03
C LEU A 145 0.38 2.21 9.37
N LEU A 146 -0.49 2.64 8.46
CA LEU A 146 -1.94 2.44 8.59
C LEU A 146 -2.36 1.11 7.95
N GLY A 147 -1.83 0.82 6.76
CA GLY A 147 -2.08 -0.45 6.08
C GLY A 147 -1.20 -0.63 4.84
N VAL A 148 -1.28 -1.82 4.26
CA VAL A 148 -0.71 -2.13 2.93
C VAL A 148 -1.77 -2.83 2.06
N PRO A 149 -2.91 -2.18 1.75
CA PRO A 149 -4.00 -2.77 0.98
C PRO A 149 -3.55 -3.23 -0.41
N GLU A 150 -4.33 -4.17 -0.94
CA GLU A 150 -4.19 -4.68 -2.30
C GLU A 150 -5.07 -3.87 -3.26
N LEU A 151 -4.49 -3.43 -4.37
CA LEU A 151 -5.18 -2.65 -5.39
C LEU A 151 -5.52 -3.55 -6.57
N HIS A 152 -6.81 -3.66 -6.88
CA HIS A 152 -7.33 -4.34 -8.06
C HIS A 152 -7.01 -3.58 -9.38
N SER A 153 -6.57 -2.32 -9.29
CA SER A 153 -6.22 -1.48 -10.43
C SER A 153 -4.88 -0.76 -10.21
N GLY A 154 -4.22 -0.42 -11.32
CA GLY A 154 -3.04 0.45 -11.33
C GLY A 154 -3.34 1.94 -11.10
N THR A 155 -4.60 2.36 -11.26
CA THR A 155 -5.01 3.77 -11.41
C THR A 155 -4.98 4.60 -10.12
N GLY A 156 -4.83 5.92 -10.27
CA GLY A 156 -4.68 6.86 -9.15
C GLY A 156 -5.95 7.11 -8.34
N ASP A 157 -7.12 6.89 -8.91
CA ASP A 157 -8.40 6.94 -8.20
C ASP A 157 -8.53 5.79 -7.18
N VAL A 158 -8.31 4.55 -7.60
CA VAL A 158 -8.34 3.36 -6.73
C VAL A 158 -7.27 3.45 -5.63
N ALA A 159 -6.10 4.01 -5.95
CA ALA A 159 -5.05 4.24 -4.96
C ALA A 159 -5.40 5.39 -3.98
N ALA A 160 -6.11 6.44 -4.43
CA ALA A 160 -6.61 7.51 -3.56
C ALA A 160 -7.71 7.01 -2.62
N THR A 161 -8.67 6.22 -3.13
CA THR A 161 -9.72 5.57 -2.34
C THR A 161 -9.11 4.69 -1.25
N ALA A 162 -8.16 3.82 -1.59
CA ALA A 162 -7.48 2.97 -0.61
C ALA A 162 -6.70 3.75 0.48
N VAL A 163 -6.24 4.98 0.18
CA VAL A 163 -5.62 5.87 1.18
C VAL A 163 -6.67 6.58 2.02
N PHE A 164 -7.77 7.05 1.44
CA PHE A 164 -8.88 7.66 2.18
C PHE A 164 -9.51 6.65 3.15
N GLU A 165 -9.84 5.45 2.67
CA GLU A 165 -10.36 4.34 3.49
C GLU A 165 -9.41 4.00 4.64
N ALA A 166 -8.10 3.94 4.40
CA ALA A 166 -7.10 3.67 5.44
C ALA A 166 -6.94 4.82 6.46
N LEU A 167 -7.32 6.06 6.11
CA LEU A 167 -7.28 7.22 7.02
C LEU A 167 -8.57 7.34 7.83
N GLU A 168 -9.72 7.02 7.23
CA GLU A 168 -11.03 6.92 7.88
C GLU A 168 -11.10 5.75 8.86
N ASP A 169 -10.64 4.55 8.43
CA ASP A 169 -10.56 3.37 9.26
C ASP A 169 -9.75 3.61 10.55
N TRP A 170 -8.72 4.47 10.48
CA TRP A 170 -7.85 4.83 11.61
C TRP A 170 -8.26 6.11 12.36
N GLY A 171 -9.39 6.73 12.03
CA GLY A 171 -9.89 7.92 12.75
C GLY A 171 -9.02 9.17 12.61
N VAL A 172 -8.25 9.29 11.53
CA VAL A 172 -7.35 10.43 11.24
C VAL A 172 -7.76 11.23 10.01
N GLN A 173 -8.92 10.93 9.42
CA GLN A 173 -9.46 11.55 8.22
C GLN A 173 -9.76 13.05 8.36
N GLU A 174 -10.18 13.51 9.55
CA GLU A 174 -10.53 14.92 9.82
C GLU A 174 -9.32 15.89 9.74
N ARG A 175 -8.12 15.39 9.43
CA ARG A 175 -6.91 16.19 9.23
C ARG A 175 -6.70 16.42 7.74
N PHE A 176 -7.07 17.63 7.30
CA PHE A 176 -6.87 18.32 6.00
C PHE A 176 -6.12 17.58 4.86
N ALA A 177 -4.98 16.96 5.15
CA ALA A 177 -4.24 16.15 4.17
C ALA A 177 -5.09 15.03 3.55
N THR A 178 -6.06 14.47 4.28
CA THR A 178 -6.87 13.32 3.84
C THR A 178 -7.85 13.68 2.72
N GLU A 179 -8.77 14.62 2.93
CA GLU A 179 -9.88 14.86 2.00
C GLU A 179 -9.41 15.47 0.68
N ILE A 180 -8.51 16.45 0.75
CA ILE A 180 -8.15 17.28 -0.41
C ILE A 180 -6.80 16.85 -1.00
N TYR A 181 -5.75 16.75 -0.18
CA TYR A 181 -4.38 16.54 -0.68
C TYR A 181 -4.16 15.12 -1.25
N VAL A 182 -4.69 14.06 -0.62
CA VAL A 182 -4.58 12.67 -1.14
C VAL A 182 -5.18 12.55 -2.54
N LEU A 183 -6.45 12.94 -2.70
CA LEU A 183 -7.18 12.81 -3.96
C LEU A 183 -6.54 13.65 -5.09
N ARG A 184 -5.98 14.82 -4.76
CA ARG A 184 -5.26 15.66 -5.72
C ARG A 184 -3.87 15.11 -6.05
N TRP A 185 -3.09 14.63 -5.08
CA TRP A 185 -1.74 14.11 -5.32
C TRP A 185 -1.75 12.83 -6.17
N PHE A 186 -2.62 11.86 -5.89
CA PHE A 186 -2.65 10.65 -6.73
C PHE A 186 -2.94 10.96 -8.19
N LYS A 187 -3.83 11.93 -8.45
CA LYS A 187 -4.21 12.33 -9.80
C LYS A 187 -3.17 13.23 -10.48
N SER A 188 -2.24 13.86 -9.74
CA SER A 188 -1.10 14.58 -10.32
C SER A 188 -0.03 13.65 -10.92
N THR A 189 -0.17 12.34 -10.79
CA THR A 189 0.67 11.35 -11.51
C THR A 189 0.29 11.19 -12.99
N VAL A 190 -0.85 11.75 -13.41
CA VAL A 190 -1.30 11.79 -14.81
C VAL A 190 -0.99 13.19 -15.37
N PRO A 191 0.01 13.35 -16.26
CA PRO A 191 0.49 14.68 -16.67
C PRO A 191 -0.61 15.53 -17.33
N SER A 192 -1.46 14.92 -18.15
CA SER A 192 -2.56 15.61 -18.82
C SER A 192 -3.58 16.21 -17.84
N TYR A 193 -3.73 15.63 -16.65
CA TYR A 193 -4.61 16.16 -15.61
C TYR A 193 -3.93 17.18 -14.69
N ALA A 194 -2.60 17.18 -14.61
CA ALA A 194 -1.87 17.94 -13.60
C ALA A 194 -2.23 19.45 -13.56
N PRO A 195 -2.42 20.18 -14.68
CA PRO A 195 -2.89 21.57 -14.63
C PRO A 195 -4.29 21.72 -14.01
N ALA A 196 -5.25 20.89 -14.44
CA ALA A 196 -6.61 20.88 -13.92
C ALA A 196 -6.66 20.50 -12.43
N ASN A 197 -5.75 19.63 -12.01
CA ASN A 197 -5.57 19.20 -10.64
C ASN A 197 -5.02 20.31 -9.75
N ASP A 198 -3.97 21.01 -10.17
CA ASP A 198 -3.32 22.08 -9.41
C ASP A 198 -4.26 23.27 -9.20
N LEU A 199 -4.96 23.72 -10.26
CA LEU A 199 -5.95 24.79 -10.18
C LEU A 199 -7.16 24.37 -9.33
N GLY A 200 -7.63 23.13 -9.48
CA GLY A 200 -8.70 22.57 -8.65
C GLY A 200 -8.31 22.57 -7.17
N PHE A 201 -7.14 22.04 -6.84
CA PHE A 201 -6.63 22.00 -5.47
C PHE A 201 -6.47 23.41 -4.89
N ALA A 202 -5.96 24.38 -5.67
CA ALA A 202 -5.88 25.77 -5.24
C ALA A 202 -7.26 26.32 -4.83
N LYS A 203 -8.31 26.07 -5.64
CA LYS A 203 -9.69 26.50 -5.35
C LYS A 203 -10.26 25.81 -4.10
N ASP A 204 -9.97 24.53 -3.90
CA ASP A 204 -10.37 23.79 -2.70
C ASP A 204 -9.73 24.40 -1.44
N ILE A 205 -8.42 24.65 -1.45
CA ILE A 205 -7.68 25.23 -0.31
C ILE A 205 -8.23 26.62 0.04
N VAL A 206 -8.44 27.49 -0.95
CA VAL A 206 -8.88 28.88 -0.71
C VAL A 206 -10.26 28.93 -0.03
N GLN A 207 -11.12 27.94 -0.29
CA GLN A 207 -12.44 27.79 0.31
C GLN A 207 -12.42 27.03 1.66
N TYR A 208 -11.28 26.48 2.09
CA TYR A 208 -11.21 25.73 3.35
C TYR A 208 -11.44 26.61 4.58
N HIS A 209 -12.10 26.04 5.59
CA HIS A 209 -12.65 26.78 6.73
C HIS A 209 -11.58 27.21 7.75
N ASP A 210 -10.55 26.37 8.00
CA ASP A 210 -9.44 26.75 8.88
C ASP A 210 -8.46 27.67 8.15
N GLU A 211 -8.35 28.91 8.63
CA GLU A 211 -7.47 29.90 8.03
C GLU A 211 -5.98 29.58 8.20
N SER A 212 -5.57 28.98 9.31
CA SER A 212 -4.17 28.68 9.61
C SER A 212 -3.63 27.59 8.67
N ILE A 213 -4.42 26.52 8.51
CA ILE A 213 -4.18 25.42 7.59
C ILE A 213 -4.22 25.94 6.15
N ARG A 214 -5.26 26.70 5.77
CA ARG A 214 -5.35 27.35 4.45
C ARG A 214 -4.11 28.16 4.12
N LYS A 215 -3.63 29.02 5.03
CA LYS A 215 -2.43 29.84 4.82
C LYS A 215 -1.17 28.98 4.65
N ALA A 216 -0.94 28.00 5.53
CA ALA A 216 0.24 27.13 5.47
C ALA A 216 0.27 26.26 4.20
N CYS A 217 -0.88 25.68 3.85
CA CYS A 217 -1.02 24.76 2.73
C CYS A 217 -1.07 25.49 1.38
N PHE A 218 -1.68 26.67 1.28
CA PHE A 218 -1.58 27.51 0.08
C PHE A 218 -0.15 28.02 -0.14
N THR A 219 0.55 28.40 0.93
CA THR A 219 1.98 28.79 0.88
C THR A 219 2.88 27.64 0.44
N THR A 220 2.46 26.39 0.67
CA THR A 220 3.16 25.21 0.15
C THR A 220 2.77 24.90 -1.29
N LEU A 221 1.48 24.80 -1.61
CA LEU A 221 1.00 24.49 -2.96
C LEU A 221 1.45 25.52 -4.01
N SER A 222 1.52 26.81 -3.65
CA SER A 222 2.03 27.87 -4.54
C SER A 222 3.51 27.71 -4.91
N ARG A 223 4.29 26.88 -4.20
CA ARG A 223 5.64 26.48 -4.61
C ARG A 223 5.64 25.45 -5.76
N HIS A 224 4.48 24.84 -6.03
CA HIS A 224 4.27 23.70 -6.92
C HIS A 224 3.33 23.97 -8.11
N PHE A 225 2.86 25.21 -8.32
CA PHE A 225 2.14 25.64 -9.55
C PHE A 225 3.04 25.68 -10.81
N TRP A 226 3.65 24.56 -11.16
CA TRP A 226 4.52 24.42 -12.33
C TRP A 226 3.66 24.00 -13.54
N TYR A 227 2.65 23.14 -13.34
CA TYR A 227 1.71 22.73 -14.38
C TYR A 227 0.74 23.85 -14.81
N LEU A 228 0.71 24.97 -14.10
CA LEU A 228 0.00 26.20 -14.47
C LEU A 228 0.93 27.25 -15.13
N SER A 229 2.18 26.90 -15.45
CA SER A 229 3.05 27.74 -16.28
C SER A 229 2.63 27.69 -17.75
N GLU A 230 2.95 28.75 -18.49
CA GLU A 230 2.70 28.83 -19.94
C GLU A 230 3.29 27.65 -20.72
N ASP A 231 4.46 27.14 -20.30
CA ASP A 231 5.08 25.98 -20.94
C ASP A 231 4.24 24.69 -20.72
N LEU A 232 3.75 24.43 -19.49
CA LEU A 232 3.17 23.13 -19.10
C LEU A 232 1.64 23.04 -19.16
N ILE A 233 0.92 24.16 -19.22
CA ILE A 233 -0.55 24.20 -19.31
C ILE A 233 -1.09 23.42 -20.52
N GLY A 234 -0.32 23.34 -21.61
CA GLY A 234 -0.65 22.58 -22.82
C GLY A 234 -0.95 21.10 -22.59
N LEU A 235 -0.46 20.51 -21.48
CA LEU A 235 -0.82 19.14 -21.05
C LEU A 235 -2.34 18.96 -20.90
N SER A 236 -3.07 20.01 -20.49
CA SER A 236 -4.51 19.94 -20.23
C SER A 236 -5.35 19.66 -21.48
N LEU A 237 -4.83 19.92 -22.69
CA LEU A 237 -5.51 19.54 -23.95
C LEU A 237 -5.72 18.03 -24.07
N PHE A 238 -4.88 17.21 -23.42
CA PHE A 238 -4.96 15.75 -23.45
C PHE A 238 -5.82 15.17 -22.32
N ASP A 239 -6.39 15.98 -21.41
CA ASP A 239 -7.37 15.48 -20.44
C ASP A 239 -8.70 15.18 -21.14
N SER A 240 -9.18 13.93 -21.05
CA SER A 240 -10.47 13.52 -21.60
C SER A 240 -11.69 14.13 -20.89
N ARG A 241 -11.51 14.65 -19.67
CA ARG A 241 -12.58 15.29 -18.87
C ARG A 241 -12.70 16.80 -19.08
N LEU A 242 -11.69 17.44 -19.68
CA LEU A 242 -11.72 18.88 -19.88
C LEU A 242 -12.77 19.26 -20.95
N PRO A 243 -13.69 20.21 -20.66
CA PRO A 243 -14.76 20.56 -21.60
C PRO A 243 -14.23 21.03 -22.97
N VAL A 244 -15.00 20.76 -24.02
CA VAL A 244 -14.66 21.17 -25.39
C VAL A 244 -14.51 22.69 -25.51
N SER A 245 -15.31 23.47 -24.77
CA SER A 245 -15.18 24.93 -24.66
C SER A 245 -13.79 25.36 -24.18
N ASP A 246 -13.29 24.68 -23.16
CA ASP A 246 -12.07 25.03 -22.46
C ASP A 246 -10.86 24.61 -23.30
N LYS A 247 -10.93 23.45 -23.96
CA LYS A 247 -9.98 23.05 -25.01
C LYS A 247 -9.95 24.06 -26.16
N GLN A 248 -11.10 24.49 -26.66
CA GLN A 248 -11.16 25.53 -27.71
C GLN A 248 -10.53 26.84 -27.24
N ALA A 249 -10.79 27.29 -26.01
CA ALA A 249 -10.21 28.51 -25.45
C ALA A 249 -8.69 28.41 -25.25
N ILE A 250 -8.17 27.28 -24.77
CA ILE A 250 -6.72 27.02 -24.70
C ILE A 250 -6.09 27.03 -26.09
N VAL A 251 -6.73 26.42 -27.10
CA VAL A 251 -6.25 26.45 -28.49
C VAL A 251 -6.24 27.88 -29.06
N GLN A 252 -7.26 28.70 -28.78
CA GLN A 252 -7.25 30.11 -29.20
C GLN A 252 -6.06 30.86 -28.57
N ALA A 253 -5.83 30.71 -27.27
CA ALA A 253 -4.71 31.36 -26.59
C ALA A 253 -3.34 30.88 -27.10
N ILE A 254 -3.21 29.58 -27.38
CA ILE A 254 -2.01 28.99 -28.00
C ILE A 254 -1.72 29.54 -29.40
N LEU A 255 -2.76 29.91 -30.17
CA LEU A 255 -2.61 30.42 -31.54
C LEU A 255 -2.45 31.94 -31.61
N TYR A 256 -3.05 32.69 -30.69
CA TYR A 256 -3.20 34.15 -30.81
C TYR A 256 -2.54 34.96 -29.67
N ASP A 257 -2.50 34.43 -28.45
CA ASP A 257 -2.01 35.20 -27.29
C ASP A 257 -0.49 35.06 -27.15
N GLU A 258 0.21 36.19 -27.22
CA GLU A 258 1.66 36.24 -27.00
C GLU A 258 2.02 35.86 -25.56
N GLY A 259 3.02 34.99 -25.42
CA GLY A 259 3.55 34.61 -24.12
C GLY A 259 4.58 35.62 -23.58
N ALA A 260 4.97 35.47 -22.32
CA ALA A 260 6.05 36.27 -21.77
C ALA A 260 7.39 35.96 -22.46
N GLU A 261 8.26 36.98 -22.57
CA GLU A 261 9.63 36.82 -23.09
C GLU A 261 10.45 35.87 -22.20
N GLU A 262 10.39 36.09 -20.87
CA GLU A 262 10.91 35.19 -19.84
C GLU A 262 9.74 34.59 -19.02
N PRO A 263 9.11 33.50 -19.48
CA PRO A 263 7.96 32.93 -18.78
C PRO A 263 8.36 32.27 -17.46
N ALA A 264 7.56 32.53 -16.43
CA ALA A 264 7.81 32.02 -15.09
C ALA A 264 7.48 30.52 -15.00
N LYS A 265 8.52 29.68 -14.91
CA LYS A 265 8.43 28.22 -14.68
C LYS A 265 7.56 27.79 -13.49
N ARG A 266 7.25 28.72 -12.60
CA ARG A 266 6.26 28.63 -11.54
C ARG A 266 5.53 29.96 -11.44
N ILE A 267 4.24 29.96 -11.73
CA ILE A 267 3.43 31.19 -11.66
C ILE A 267 3.26 31.69 -10.23
N ASN A 268 3.08 33.00 -10.08
CA ASN A 268 2.63 33.61 -8.84
C ASN A 268 1.12 33.89 -8.94
N LEU A 269 0.29 32.99 -8.40
CA LEU A 269 -1.16 33.12 -8.37
C LEU A 269 -1.63 33.47 -6.94
N PRO A 270 -1.99 34.74 -6.66
CA PRO A 270 -2.52 35.14 -5.35
C PRO A 270 -3.83 34.41 -5.03
N SER A 271 -4.02 34.04 -3.75
CA SER A 271 -5.21 33.35 -3.27
C SER A 271 -6.54 34.08 -3.55
N SER A 272 -6.50 35.39 -3.72
CA SER A 272 -7.65 36.21 -4.12
C SER A 272 -8.05 36.07 -5.60
N GLN A 273 -7.12 35.66 -6.48
CA GLN A 273 -7.37 35.48 -7.92
C GLN A 273 -7.74 34.03 -8.26
N VAL A 274 -7.32 33.07 -7.45
CA VAL A 274 -7.60 31.63 -7.59
C VAL A 274 -9.06 31.28 -7.90
N PRO A 275 -10.10 31.87 -7.25
CA PRO A 275 -11.49 31.50 -7.55
C PRO A 275 -11.90 31.79 -8.99
N ALA A 276 -11.43 32.93 -9.53
CA ALA A 276 -11.76 33.40 -10.89
C ALA A 276 -10.88 32.77 -11.98
N ALA A 277 -9.67 32.30 -11.65
CA ALA A 277 -8.74 31.73 -12.61
C ALA A 277 -9.29 30.47 -13.31
N THR A 278 -8.95 30.30 -14.59
CA THR A 278 -9.35 29.17 -15.45
C THR A 278 -8.13 28.60 -16.18
N LEU A 279 -8.19 27.36 -16.67
CA LEU A 279 -7.06 26.77 -17.41
C LEU A 279 -6.70 27.55 -18.70
N PRO A 280 -7.66 28.05 -19.51
CA PRO A 280 -7.35 28.96 -20.61
C PRO A 280 -6.56 30.21 -20.19
N SER A 281 -6.78 30.76 -18.99
CA SER A 281 -6.10 32.00 -18.54
C SER A 281 -4.60 31.84 -18.21
N PHE A 282 -4.04 30.64 -18.37
CA PHE A 282 -2.60 30.37 -18.25
C PHE A 282 -1.95 29.97 -19.59
N ALA A 283 -2.75 29.76 -20.64
CA ALA A 283 -2.26 29.35 -21.95
C ALA A 283 -1.82 30.55 -22.79
N THR A 284 -0.72 30.39 -23.52
CA THR A 284 -0.19 31.35 -24.50
C THR A 284 0.51 30.56 -25.61
N LYS A 285 1.04 31.24 -26.63
CA LYS A 285 1.95 30.64 -27.63
C LYS A 285 3.12 29.86 -27.05
N ASN A 286 3.60 30.20 -25.84
CA ASN A 286 4.68 29.46 -25.18
C ASN A 286 4.30 28.00 -24.86
N SER A 287 3.01 27.65 -24.79
CA SER A 287 2.57 26.24 -24.60
C SER A 287 3.01 25.31 -25.74
N LEU A 288 3.36 25.85 -26.92
CA LEU A 288 3.90 25.08 -28.04
C LEU A 288 5.29 24.50 -27.73
N ARG A 289 6.07 25.13 -26.86
CA ARG A 289 7.42 24.67 -26.46
C ARG A 289 7.42 23.27 -25.85
N LEU A 290 6.33 22.91 -25.15
CA LEU A 290 6.10 21.55 -24.65
C LEU A 290 5.89 20.55 -25.78
N PHE A 291 5.17 20.94 -26.84
CA PHE A 291 4.90 20.07 -27.98
C PHE A 291 6.17 19.89 -28.82
N GLU A 292 6.96 20.96 -29.02
CA GLU A 292 8.29 20.90 -29.61
C GLU A 292 9.25 19.98 -28.81
N ALA A 293 9.33 20.18 -27.48
CA ALA A 293 10.20 19.40 -26.60
C ALA A 293 9.81 17.92 -26.48
N LEU A 294 8.59 17.55 -26.87
CA LEU A 294 8.07 16.18 -26.84
C LEU A 294 7.86 15.58 -28.24
N ASP A 295 8.24 16.26 -29.33
CA ASP A 295 8.01 15.81 -30.72
C ASP A 295 6.52 15.51 -31.00
N ILE A 296 5.63 16.37 -30.49
CA ILE A 296 4.19 16.31 -30.70
C ILE A 296 3.81 17.15 -31.91
N LYS A 297 3.27 16.50 -32.95
CA LYS A 297 2.69 17.18 -34.11
C LYS A 297 1.46 17.99 -33.73
N THR A 298 1.41 19.24 -34.16
CA THR A 298 0.37 20.22 -33.78
C THR A 298 -0.82 20.28 -34.75
N ASP A 299 -0.89 19.40 -35.75
CA ASP A 299 -1.89 19.43 -36.83
C ASP A 299 -3.34 19.48 -36.28
N PHE A 300 -3.59 18.72 -35.21
CA PHE A 300 -4.90 18.65 -34.55
C PHE A 300 -5.37 19.99 -33.95
N LEU A 301 -4.47 20.94 -33.63
CA LEU A 301 -4.85 22.26 -33.13
C LEU A 301 -5.69 23.05 -34.16
N SER A 302 -5.60 22.70 -35.45
CA SER A 302 -6.41 23.29 -36.52
C SER A 302 -7.79 22.63 -36.69
N THR A 303 -8.07 21.53 -36.00
CA THR A 303 -9.33 20.76 -36.13
C THR A 303 -10.18 20.82 -34.85
N ASN A 304 -11.46 20.46 -34.96
CA ASN A 304 -12.40 20.61 -33.85
C ASN A 304 -12.10 19.61 -32.72
N PRO A 305 -12.00 20.01 -31.43
CA PRO A 305 -11.63 19.10 -30.35
C PRO A 305 -12.56 17.90 -30.13
N ARG A 306 -13.78 17.90 -30.70
CA ARG A 306 -14.65 16.72 -30.73
C ARG A 306 -14.14 15.60 -31.64
N LYS A 307 -13.30 15.92 -32.62
CA LYS A 307 -12.74 14.99 -33.61
C LYS A 307 -11.32 14.54 -33.31
N TRP A 308 -10.64 15.11 -32.31
CA TRP A 308 -9.23 14.79 -32.03
C TRP A 308 -8.94 13.30 -31.81
N GLN A 309 -9.90 12.50 -31.32
CA GLN A 309 -9.75 11.04 -31.20
C GLN A 309 -9.76 10.29 -32.55
N GLU A 310 -10.14 10.96 -33.64
CA GLU A 310 -10.06 10.50 -35.03
C GLU A 310 -8.74 10.92 -35.71
N GLU A 311 -7.98 11.85 -35.11
CA GLU A 311 -6.74 12.44 -35.67
C GLU A 311 -5.50 11.65 -35.20
N GLU A 312 -4.74 11.08 -36.13
CA GLU A 312 -3.54 10.28 -35.83
C GLU A 312 -2.50 11.07 -35.00
N SER A 313 -2.31 12.36 -35.30
CA SER A 313 -1.38 13.25 -34.60
C SER A 313 -1.72 13.43 -33.12
N TYR A 314 -3.01 13.55 -32.77
CA TYR A 314 -3.46 13.67 -31.38
C TYR A 314 -3.44 12.32 -30.65
N VAL A 315 -3.87 11.23 -31.31
CA VAL A 315 -3.84 9.88 -30.71
C VAL A 315 -2.41 9.48 -30.33
N GLU A 316 -1.43 9.78 -31.18
CA GLU A 316 -0.02 9.53 -30.90
C GLU A 316 0.55 10.52 -29.86
N ALA A 317 0.08 11.77 -29.82
CA ALA A 317 0.43 12.72 -28.76
C ALA A 317 -0.03 12.24 -27.38
N CYS A 318 -1.25 11.72 -27.26
CA CYS A 318 -1.75 11.11 -26.01
C CYS A 318 -0.81 10.01 -25.50
N ARG A 319 -0.35 9.10 -26.37
CA ARG A 319 0.60 8.03 -26.00
C ARG A 319 1.92 8.58 -25.48
N ARG A 320 2.47 9.63 -26.10
CA ARG A 320 3.70 10.31 -25.62
C ARG A 320 3.50 10.90 -24.22
N ILE A 321 2.36 11.54 -23.96
CA ILE A 321 2.04 12.12 -22.64
C ILE A 321 1.83 11.04 -21.57
N GLU A 322 1.15 9.94 -21.89
CA GLU A 322 0.93 8.80 -20.99
C GLU A 322 2.24 8.07 -20.61
N GLY A 323 3.30 8.18 -21.42
CA GLY A 323 4.61 7.60 -21.15
C GLY A 323 5.45 8.31 -20.09
N LEU A 324 5.08 9.53 -19.66
CA LEU A 324 5.86 10.33 -18.72
C LEU A 324 5.67 9.82 -17.28
N ARG A 325 6.77 9.48 -16.58
CA ARG A 325 6.75 8.95 -15.21
C ARG A 325 7.17 9.97 -14.16
N VAL A 326 6.35 10.10 -13.12
CA VAL A 326 6.64 10.88 -11.90
C VAL A 326 6.93 9.92 -10.74
N VAL A 327 7.90 10.26 -9.87
CA VAL A 327 8.40 9.38 -8.80
C VAL A 327 8.32 10.09 -7.45
N ASN A 328 7.97 9.34 -6.39
CA ASN A 328 8.04 9.77 -4.99
C ASN A 328 8.91 8.79 -4.19
N ASP A 329 9.61 9.30 -3.16
CA ASP A 329 10.76 8.62 -2.57
C ASP A 329 10.55 8.15 -1.11
N THR A 330 9.56 8.70 -0.39
CA THR A 330 9.51 8.59 1.09
C THR A 330 9.03 7.23 1.62
N ALA A 331 8.04 6.61 0.99
CA ALA A 331 7.38 5.40 1.53
C ALA A 331 8.06 4.07 1.17
N LYS A 332 9.27 4.13 0.57
CA LYS A 332 10.18 2.99 0.36
C LYS A 332 10.39 2.11 1.62
N ARG A 333 10.25 2.70 2.82
CA ARG A 333 10.35 1.99 4.11
C ARG A 333 9.20 1.03 4.38
N GLY A 334 7.95 1.42 4.13
CA GLY A 334 6.78 0.53 4.24
C GLY A 334 6.83 -0.59 3.21
N VAL A 335 7.26 -0.25 1.99
CA VAL A 335 7.57 -1.20 0.91
C VAL A 335 8.62 -2.25 1.33
N ALA A 336 9.71 -1.84 1.98
CA ALA A 336 10.73 -2.77 2.47
C ALA A 336 10.21 -3.69 3.59
N LEU A 337 9.32 -3.20 4.47
CA LEU A 337 8.68 -4.03 5.49
C LEU A 337 7.84 -5.14 4.85
N ILE A 338 6.90 -4.82 3.94
CA ILE A 338 6.05 -5.86 3.33
C ILE A 338 6.86 -6.86 2.50
N GLN A 339 7.88 -6.43 1.76
CA GLN A 339 8.79 -7.36 1.07
C GLN A 339 9.44 -8.40 2.02
N SER A 340 9.71 -8.01 3.27
CA SER A 340 10.33 -8.91 4.26
C SER A 340 9.37 -9.91 4.92
N PHE A 341 8.05 -9.77 4.74
CA PHE A 341 7.02 -10.63 5.34
C PHE A 341 6.02 -11.25 4.35
N ASN A 342 5.99 -10.80 3.09
CA ASN A 342 5.09 -11.33 2.09
C ASN A 342 5.20 -12.86 1.96
N LEU A 343 4.05 -13.55 1.93
CA LEU A 343 3.88 -15.01 1.88
C LEU A 343 4.54 -15.84 3.02
N ARG A 344 5.24 -15.23 3.99
CA ARG A 344 6.05 -15.98 4.98
C ARG A 344 5.28 -16.59 6.15
N LEU A 345 4.24 -15.92 6.64
CA LEU A 345 3.61 -16.24 7.94
C LEU A 345 2.08 -16.37 7.92
N THR A 346 1.42 -15.99 6.83
CA THR A 346 -0.03 -16.14 6.62
C THR A 346 -0.36 -16.02 5.13
N LYS A 347 -1.41 -16.75 4.70
CA LYS A 347 -2.05 -16.58 3.38
C LYS A 347 -3.26 -15.62 3.46
N ASP A 348 -3.91 -15.60 4.61
CA ASP A 348 -5.06 -14.74 4.92
C ASP A 348 -4.66 -13.26 4.97
N GLU A 349 -5.51 -12.39 4.40
CA GLU A 349 -5.21 -10.97 4.18
C GLU A 349 -5.39 -10.10 5.42
N GLU A 350 -6.45 -10.30 6.21
CA GLU A 350 -6.68 -9.55 7.44
C GLU A 350 -5.51 -9.82 8.42
N GLN A 351 -5.13 -11.09 8.56
CA GLN A 351 -3.98 -11.54 9.33
C GLN A 351 -2.64 -11.05 8.75
N ARG A 352 -2.57 -10.71 7.46
CA ARG A 352 -1.38 -10.12 6.81
C ARG A 352 -1.26 -8.64 7.20
N GLN A 353 -2.36 -7.89 7.23
CA GLN A 353 -2.37 -6.52 7.73
C GLN A 353 -2.02 -6.46 9.23
N PHE A 354 -2.68 -7.28 10.07
CA PHE A 354 -2.38 -7.33 11.51
C PHE A 354 -0.92 -7.73 11.79
N LEU A 355 -0.33 -8.64 11.00
CA LEU A 355 1.08 -9.01 11.13
C LEU A 355 2.02 -7.81 10.90
N LEU A 356 1.75 -6.99 9.88
CA LEU A 356 2.57 -5.81 9.58
C LEU A 356 2.49 -4.79 10.74
N GLN A 357 1.29 -4.57 11.28
CA GLN A 357 1.04 -3.73 12.45
C GLN A 357 1.80 -4.20 13.70
N VAL A 358 1.74 -5.50 14.00
CA VAL A 358 2.43 -6.14 15.14
C VAL A 358 3.95 -6.06 15.00
N VAL A 359 4.48 -6.30 13.80
CA VAL A 359 5.93 -6.25 13.54
C VAL A 359 6.46 -4.82 13.63
N GLU A 360 5.72 -3.83 13.15
CA GLU A 360 6.06 -2.41 13.32
C GLU A 360 6.12 -2.06 14.82
N ALA A 361 5.04 -2.30 15.56
CA ALA A 361 4.98 -1.96 16.99
C ALA A 361 6.12 -2.62 17.80
N HIS A 362 6.42 -3.91 17.53
CA HIS A 362 7.58 -4.58 18.14
C HIS A 362 8.91 -3.91 17.76
N ARG A 363 9.09 -3.46 16.52
CA ARG A 363 10.32 -2.77 16.08
C ARG A 363 10.52 -1.44 16.82
N HIS A 364 9.47 -0.68 17.10
CA HIS A 364 9.56 0.53 17.92
C HIS A 364 9.82 0.24 19.40
N GLN A 365 9.11 -0.74 20.00
CA GLN A 365 9.28 -1.11 21.40
C GLN A 365 10.66 -1.72 21.71
N GLN A 366 11.27 -2.41 20.75
CA GLN A 366 12.57 -3.05 20.88
C GLN A 366 13.43 -2.73 19.64
N PRO A 367 14.16 -1.59 19.61
CA PRO A 367 14.94 -1.19 18.44
C PRO A 367 16.16 -2.10 18.17
N GLY A 368 16.77 -2.66 19.22
CA GLY A 368 18.01 -3.43 19.15
C GLY A 368 17.88 -4.89 19.60
N THR A 369 18.83 -5.73 19.18
CA THR A 369 18.93 -7.17 19.52
C THR A 369 19.73 -7.46 20.80
N SER A 370 20.04 -6.43 21.59
CA SER A 370 20.87 -6.55 22.79
C SER A 370 20.14 -7.22 23.96
N LYS A 371 20.90 -7.81 24.90
CA LYS A 371 20.32 -8.33 26.16
C LYS A 371 19.66 -7.24 27.02
N ALA A 372 20.03 -5.97 26.83
CA ALA A 372 19.45 -4.83 27.54
C ALA A 372 18.10 -4.36 26.98
N SER A 373 17.77 -4.76 25.74
CA SER A 373 16.52 -4.40 25.04
C SER A 373 15.49 -5.53 25.00
N LEU A 374 15.67 -6.56 25.84
CA LEU A 374 14.67 -7.61 26.07
C LEU A 374 13.64 -7.17 27.14
N PRO A 375 12.37 -7.56 27.02
CA PRO A 375 11.37 -7.29 28.05
C PRO A 375 11.75 -8.00 29.35
N ARG A 376 11.58 -7.31 30.48
CA ARG A 376 11.75 -7.92 31.81
C ARG A 376 10.48 -8.71 32.14
N PRO A 377 10.59 -9.96 32.62
CA PRO A 377 9.40 -10.73 32.99
C PRO A 377 8.65 -9.99 34.11
N SER A 378 7.33 -9.93 33.97
CA SER A 378 6.45 -9.52 35.06
C SER A 378 6.66 -10.44 36.25
N ARG A 379 6.87 -9.87 37.45
CA ARG A 379 6.86 -10.67 38.67
C ARG A 379 5.45 -11.26 38.85
N PRO A 380 5.31 -12.56 39.17
CA PRO A 380 4.05 -13.05 39.71
C PRO A 380 3.73 -12.30 41.00
N GLN A 381 2.45 -12.07 41.24
CA GLN A 381 1.91 -11.66 42.54
C GLN A 381 1.67 -12.91 43.40
#